data_AF-A0A9E2UX25-F1
#
_entry.id   AF-A0A9E2UX25-F1
#
_cell.length_a   1.000
_cell.length_b   1.000
_cell.length_c   1.000
_cell.angle_alpha   90.00
_cell.angle_beta   90.00
_cell.angle_gamma   90.00
#
_symmetry.space_group_name_H-M   'P 1'
#
loop_
_entity.id
_entity.type
_entity.pdbx_description
1 polymer ?
#
loop_
_entity_poly.entity_id
_entity_poly.type
_entity_poly.pdbx_seq_one_letter_code
_entity_poly.pdbx_strand_id
1 'polypeptide(L)'
;QLGSEKMAIRLGGIYALERIANDSDKDYWPIMETLTAFVRDNARWREQTQDETGKTAREEAAVQEPLTPEDAAGAATPGQETTTPAPPAIPKPVTDIQAILTVLGRRKYRSGQKEEKGWLDLRNTNLRGADLTGAHLEEVNLRGVHLKGARLEGAHLEGANLEEAHLEWAFLGGAHLEEAILEGAHLEGASLTGARLEGAYLTEAHLEVPTSREPTWRGPT
;
A
#
# COMPACT_ATOMS: atom_id res chain seq x y z
N GLN A 1 -3.96 26.61 -9.31
CA GLN A 1 -4.11 26.08 -10.69
C GLN A 1 -2.87 25.35 -11.21
N LEU A 2 -1.64 25.84 -10.97
CA LEU A 2 -0.36 25.27 -11.46
C LEU A 2 -0.08 23.79 -11.09
N GLY A 3 -0.63 23.28 -9.98
CA GLY A 3 -0.44 21.88 -9.58
C GLY A 3 -1.15 20.87 -10.48
N SER A 4 -2.30 21.25 -11.07
CA SER A 4 -3.11 20.36 -11.91
C SER A 4 -2.49 20.10 -13.29
N GLU A 5 -1.86 21.11 -13.87
CA GLU A 5 -1.20 21.01 -15.18
C GLU A 5 0.07 20.13 -15.10
N LYS A 6 0.89 20.32 -14.07
CA LYS A 6 2.06 19.45 -13.81
C LYS A 6 1.65 18.00 -13.58
N MET A 7 0.53 17.77 -12.89
CA MET A 7 -0.02 16.42 -12.70
C MET A 7 -0.45 15.81 -14.03
N ALA A 8 -1.22 16.54 -14.84
CA ALA A 8 -1.67 16.06 -16.15
C ALA A 8 -0.48 15.70 -17.08
N ILE A 9 0.60 16.48 -17.04
CA ILE A 9 1.82 16.19 -17.80
C ILE A 9 2.47 14.88 -17.34
N ARG A 10 2.60 14.66 -16.01
CA ARG A 10 3.18 13.42 -15.48
C ARG A 10 2.35 12.19 -15.83
N LEU A 11 1.03 12.27 -15.68
CA LEU A 11 0.12 11.20 -16.07
C LEU A 11 0.19 10.92 -17.58
N GLY A 12 0.20 11.97 -18.41
CA GLY A 12 0.39 11.83 -19.85
C GLY A 12 1.71 11.13 -20.20
N GLY A 13 2.80 11.46 -19.50
CA GLY A 13 4.09 10.79 -19.65
C GLY A 13 4.07 9.31 -19.27
N ILE A 14 3.46 8.95 -18.13
CA ILE A 14 3.33 7.57 -17.66
C ILE A 14 2.56 6.72 -18.68
N TYR A 15 1.41 7.18 -19.16
CA TYR A 15 0.61 6.44 -20.15
C TYR A 15 1.23 6.45 -21.56
N ALA A 16 2.00 7.49 -21.90
CA ALA A 16 2.79 7.48 -23.13
C ALA A 16 3.89 6.40 -23.09
N LEU A 17 4.55 6.22 -21.94
CA LEU A 17 5.52 5.14 -21.73
C LEU A 17 4.85 3.75 -21.83
N GLU A 18 3.67 3.56 -21.25
CA GLU A 18 2.90 2.31 -21.40
C GLU A 18 2.64 2.00 -22.90
N ARG A 19 2.23 3.00 -23.68
CA ARG A 19 2.01 2.83 -25.12
C ARG A 19 3.30 2.44 -25.86
N ILE A 20 4.41 3.13 -25.59
CA ILE A 20 5.71 2.83 -26.19
C ILE A 20 6.15 1.40 -25.84
N ALA A 21 5.99 1.00 -24.57
CA ALA A 21 6.28 -0.36 -24.13
C ALA A 21 5.45 -1.39 -24.91
N ASN A 22 4.15 -1.13 -25.10
CA ASN A 22 3.28 -2.02 -25.84
C ASN A 22 3.61 -2.12 -27.33
N ASP A 23 4.11 -1.05 -27.93
CA ASP A 23 4.47 -0.94 -29.35
C ASP A 23 5.90 -1.46 -29.65
N SER A 24 6.76 -1.64 -28.63
CA SER A 24 8.18 -2.00 -28.79
C SER A 24 8.65 -3.04 -27.78
N ASP A 25 8.84 -4.29 -28.22
CA ASP A 25 9.40 -5.37 -27.39
C ASP A 25 10.80 -5.03 -26.84
N LYS A 26 11.57 -4.22 -27.57
CA LYS A 26 12.91 -3.77 -27.15
C LYS A 26 12.82 -2.82 -25.96
N ASP A 27 11.88 -1.89 -25.99
CA ASP A 27 11.74 -0.83 -24.99
C ASP A 27 10.83 -1.24 -23.82
N TYR A 28 10.00 -2.26 -24.01
CA TYR A 28 9.06 -2.78 -23.03
C TYR A 28 9.69 -2.95 -21.65
N TRP A 29 10.77 -3.73 -21.60
CA TRP A 29 11.39 -4.07 -20.32
C TRP A 29 12.12 -2.90 -19.66
N PRO A 30 12.99 -2.13 -20.35
CA PRO A 30 13.57 -0.91 -19.79
C PRO A 30 12.53 0.07 -19.24
N ILE A 31 11.37 0.19 -19.90
CA ILE A 31 10.28 1.05 -19.41
C ILE A 31 9.69 0.50 -18.11
N MET A 32 9.37 -0.80 -18.04
CA MET A 32 8.84 -1.41 -16.81
C MET A 32 9.83 -1.28 -15.64
N GLU A 33 11.12 -1.48 -15.88
CA GLU A 33 12.18 -1.27 -14.88
C GLU A 33 12.26 0.19 -14.44
N THR A 34 12.22 1.14 -15.39
CA THR A 34 12.29 2.58 -15.09
C THR A 34 11.11 3.04 -14.24
N LEU A 35 9.90 2.60 -14.60
CA LEU A 35 8.68 2.87 -13.85
C LEU A 35 8.74 2.26 -12.45
N THR A 36 9.23 1.03 -12.33
CA THR A 36 9.43 0.34 -11.06
C THR A 36 10.45 1.06 -10.17
N ALA A 37 11.58 1.48 -10.74
CA ALA A 37 12.58 2.28 -10.04
C ALA A 37 12.01 3.60 -9.53
N PHE A 38 11.19 4.28 -10.34
CA PHE A 38 10.49 5.48 -9.91
C PHE A 38 9.60 5.23 -8.69
N VAL A 39 8.85 4.13 -8.67
CA VAL A 39 8.03 3.76 -7.50
C VAL A 39 8.91 3.54 -6.28
N ARG A 40 10.00 2.76 -6.40
CA ARG A 40 10.92 2.53 -5.28
C ARG A 40 11.46 3.82 -4.67
N ASP A 41 11.86 4.77 -5.50
CA ASP A 41 12.48 6.02 -5.03
C ASP A 41 11.45 6.97 -4.40
N ASN A 42 10.22 7.00 -4.92
CA ASN A 42 9.19 7.96 -4.51
C ASN A 42 8.18 7.41 -3.50
N ALA A 43 8.14 6.09 -3.31
CA ALA A 43 7.29 5.42 -2.33
C ALA A 43 8.11 4.67 -1.27
N ARG A 44 9.41 4.94 -1.10
CA ARG A 44 10.23 4.24 -0.09
C ARG A 44 9.62 4.34 1.32
N TRP A 45 9.45 3.20 1.99
CA TRP A 45 9.14 3.19 3.41
C TRP A 45 10.34 3.75 4.18
N ARG A 46 10.11 4.85 4.89
CA ARG A 46 11.02 5.33 5.91
C ARG A 46 10.40 4.89 7.22
N GLU A 47 11.09 4.01 7.92
CA GLU A 47 10.79 3.72 9.32
C GLU A 47 10.68 5.08 10.01
N GLN A 48 9.48 5.40 10.52
CA GLN A 48 9.34 6.54 11.40
C GLN A 48 10.24 6.21 12.58
N THR A 49 11.41 6.86 12.67
CA THR A 49 12.21 6.81 13.87
C THR A 49 11.25 7.17 15.01
N GLN A 50 11.13 6.26 15.97
CA GLN A 50 10.68 6.63 17.29
C GLN A 50 11.69 7.67 17.78
N ASP A 51 11.41 8.93 17.52
CA ASP A 51 12.14 9.99 18.17
C ASP A 51 11.63 9.98 19.62
N GLU A 52 12.50 9.56 20.54
CA GLU A 52 12.37 9.62 22.00
C GLU A 52 12.15 11.06 22.54
N THR A 53 11.85 12.02 21.67
CA THR A 53 11.38 13.36 22.00
C THR A 53 9.98 13.54 21.45
N GLY A 54 8.98 13.23 22.27
CA GLY A 54 7.55 13.42 21.97
C GLY A 54 7.19 14.85 21.57
N LYS A 55 7.35 15.17 20.28
CA LYS A 55 6.81 16.35 19.63
C LYS A 55 6.48 16.05 18.18
N THR A 56 5.25 15.64 17.93
CA THR A 56 4.56 16.05 16.71
C THR A 56 3.11 16.43 17.06
N ALA A 57 2.57 17.39 16.29
CA ALA A 57 1.28 18.07 16.45
C ALA A 57 1.20 19.23 17.47
N ARG A 58 1.98 20.30 17.26
CA ARG A 58 1.52 21.67 17.51
C ARG A 58 2.45 22.69 16.89
N GLU A 59 2.20 23.04 15.63
CA GLU A 59 2.68 24.28 15.03
C GLU A 59 1.86 24.60 13.78
N GLU A 60 0.52 24.61 13.94
CA GLU A 60 -0.42 25.28 13.04
C GLU A 60 -1.81 25.35 13.73
N ALA A 61 -1.86 26.03 14.88
CA ALA A 61 -3.09 26.57 15.42
C ALA A 61 -2.73 27.79 16.28
N ALA A 62 -3.19 28.94 15.82
CA ALA A 62 -2.89 30.26 16.34
C ALA A 62 -3.29 30.44 17.82
N VAL A 63 -2.43 31.17 18.53
CA VAL A 63 -2.71 32.17 19.58
C VAL A 63 -4.06 32.02 20.30
N GLN A 64 -4.01 31.49 21.52
CA GLN A 64 -4.92 31.91 22.59
C GLN A 64 -4.20 31.79 23.94
N GLU A 65 -4.19 32.89 24.68
CA GLU A 65 -3.58 33.07 26.01
C GLU A 65 -4.23 32.12 27.04
N PRO A 66 -3.50 31.72 28.10
CA PRO A 66 -4.06 30.82 29.11
C PRO A 66 -5.08 31.56 30.01
N LEU A 67 -6.30 31.05 30.06
CA LEU A 67 -7.32 31.40 31.05
C LEU A 67 -6.90 30.89 32.43
N THR A 68 -7.08 31.73 33.45
CA THR A 68 -6.78 31.44 34.87
C THR A 68 -7.76 30.44 35.49
N PRO A 69 -7.34 29.69 36.53
CA PRO A 69 -8.15 28.61 37.11
C PRO A 69 -9.12 29.15 38.17
N GLU A 70 -10.25 29.76 37.77
CA GLU A 70 -11.31 30.14 38.73
C GLU A 70 -12.76 29.76 38.36
N ASP A 71 -13.05 29.20 37.18
CA ASP A 71 -14.44 28.84 36.80
C ASP A 71 -14.76 27.34 36.83
N ALA A 72 -14.02 26.54 37.60
CA ALA A 72 -14.32 25.13 37.82
C ALA A 72 -15.49 24.93 38.81
N ALA A 73 -16.71 25.33 38.43
CA ALA A 73 -17.94 24.90 39.09
C ALA A 73 -19.17 25.15 38.21
N GLY A 74 -19.68 24.13 37.51
CA GLY A 74 -21.01 24.24 36.90
C GLY A 74 -21.39 23.14 35.91
N ALA A 75 -22.36 22.32 36.33
CA ALA A 75 -23.28 21.53 35.50
C ALA A 75 -22.71 20.34 34.68
N ALA A 76 -22.90 19.14 35.23
CA ALA A 76 -22.95 17.91 34.45
C ALA A 76 -24.21 17.91 33.55
N THR A 77 -24.01 18.11 32.26
CA THR A 77 -25.05 17.92 31.23
C THR A 77 -25.04 16.45 30.80
N PRO A 78 -26.13 15.68 30.91
CA PRO A 78 -26.20 14.33 30.39
C PRO A 78 -26.44 14.39 28.87
N GLY A 79 -25.49 13.89 28.07
CA GLY A 79 -25.68 13.81 26.61
C GLY A 79 -24.44 13.98 25.73
N GLN A 80 -23.21 13.86 26.26
CA GLN A 80 -22.05 13.74 25.38
C GLN A 80 -21.87 12.27 25.00
N GLU A 81 -22.48 11.90 23.86
CA GLU A 81 -22.01 10.77 23.07
C GLU A 81 -20.51 11.00 22.86
N THR A 82 -19.67 10.19 23.52
CA THR A 82 -18.26 10.11 23.21
C THR A 82 -18.19 9.51 21.81
N THR A 83 -18.25 10.35 20.78
CA THR A 83 -17.94 9.94 19.42
C THR A 83 -16.53 9.41 19.46
N THR A 84 -16.38 8.09 19.49
CA THR A 84 -15.08 7.44 19.31
C THR A 84 -14.47 8.07 18.06
N PRO A 85 -13.27 8.67 18.13
CA PRO A 85 -12.67 9.27 16.94
C PRO A 85 -12.59 8.18 15.88
N ALA A 86 -13.13 8.48 14.70
CA ALA A 86 -13.07 7.56 13.57
C ALA A 86 -11.60 7.12 13.39
N PRO A 87 -11.34 5.82 13.19
CA PRO A 87 -9.97 5.34 13.02
C PRO A 87 -9.29 6.12 11.88
N PRO A 88 -8.00 6.45 12.02
CA PRO A 88 -7.30 7.22 11.00
C PRO A 88 -7.38 6.51 9.65
N ALA A 89 -7.83 7.24 8.62
CA ALA A 89 -7.94 6.71 7.27
C ALA A 89 -6.56 6.28 6.74
N ILE A 90 -6.50 5.10 6.11
CA ILE A 90 -5.27 4.58 5.52
C ILE A 90 -4.82 5.52 4.39
N PRO A 91 -3.58 6.05 4.43
CA PRO A 91 -3.10 6.99 3.41
C PRO A 91 -2.89 6.24 2.09
N LYS A 92 -3.64 6.63 1.04
CA LYS A 92 -3.50 6.08 -0.32
C LYS A 92 -2.21 6.57 -0.99
N PRO A 93 -1.67 5.86 -2.00
CA PRO A 93 -0.53 6.33 -2.76
C PRO A 93 -0.87 7.63 -3.49
N VAL A 94 0.14 8.47 -3.72
CA VAL A 94 -0.03 9.65 -4.58
C VAL A 94 -0.39 9.23 -6.00
N THR A 95 -1.10 10.10 -6.73
CA THR A 95 -1.69 9.78 -8.04
C THR A 95 -0.69 9.21 -9.05
N ASP A 96 0.53 9.72 -9.09
CA ASP A 96 1.55 9.23 -10.03
C ASP A 96 1.99 7.80 -9.70
N ILE A 97 2.18 7.47 -8.41
CA ILE A 97 2.51 6.12 -7.96
C ILE A 97 1.38 5.17 -8.35
N GLN A 98 0.13 5.55 -8.06
CA GLN A 98 -1.01 4.71 -8.41
C GLN A 98 -1.13 4.51 -9.93
N ALA A 99 -0.89 5.54 -10.74
CA ALA A 99 -0.89 5.41 -12.20
C ALA A 99 0.21 4.47 -12.69
N ILE A 100 1.40 4.53 -12.10
CA ILE A 100 2.49 3.62 -12.44
C ILE A 100 2.14 2.18 -12.02
N LEU A 101 1.59 1.97 -10.82
CA LEU A 101 1.12 0.65 -10.39
C LEU A 101 0.07 0.09 -11.35
N THR A 102 -0.83 0.92 -11.88
CA THR A 102 -1.79 0.51 -12.91
C THR A 102 -1.10 0.03 -14.19
N VAL A 103 -0.06 0.74 -14.65
CA VAL A 103 0.72 0.33 -15.84
C VAL A 103 1.47 -0.97 -15.58
N LEU A 104 2.16 -1.08 -14.44
CA LEU A 104 2.88 -2.28 -14.04
C LEU A 104 1.93 -3.46 -13.88
N GLY A 105 0.74 -3.25 -13.31
CA GLY A 105 -0.28 -4.27 -13.14
C GLY A 105 -0.94 -4.74 -14.45
N ARG A 106 -0.72 -4.07 -15.57
CA ARG A 106 -1.17 -4.49 -16.91
C ARG A 106 -0.05 -5.10 -17.75
N ARG A 107 1.13 -5.32 -17.16
CA ARG A 107 2.28 -5.87 -17.85
C ARG A 107 1.94 -7.25 -18.43
N LYS A 108 2.44 -7.52 -19.63
CA LYS A 108 2.54 -8.85 -20.23
C LYS A 108 3.48 -9.71 -19.37
N TYR A 109 2.93 -10.62 -18.57
CA TYR A 109 3.70 -11.69 -17.95
C TYR A 109 3.88 -12.82 -18.99
N ARG A 110 5.13 -13.21 -19.27
CA ARG A 110 5.48 -14.33 -20.16
C ARG A 110 6.11 -15.43 -19.33
N SER A 111 5.29 -16.32 -18.77
CA SER A 111 5.76 -17.48 -18.02
C SER A 111 6.74 -18.30 -18.87
N GLY A 112 7.93 -18.59 -18.35
CA GLY A 112 8.84 -19.58 -18.94
C GLY A 112 10.01 -19.05 -19.78
N GLN A 113 10.21 -17.74 -19.91
CA GLN A 113 11.47 -17.19 -20.41
C GLN A 113 12.36 -16.75 -19.25
N LYS A 114 13.14 -17.70 -18.72
CA LYS A 114 14.23 -17.50 -17.74
C LYS A 114 15.39 -16.64 -18.28
N GLU A 115 15.19 -15.91 -19.37
CA GLU A 115 16.24 -15.20 -20.08
C GLU A 115 16.35 -13.75 -19.58
N GLU A 116 17.30 -13.56 -18.66
CA GLU A 116 18.14 -12.38 -18.41
C GLU A 116 17.50 -11.05 -17.96
N LYS A 117 16.18 -10.90 -17.97
CA LYS A 117 15.51 -9.67 -17.53
C LYS A 117 14.93 -9.86 -16.13
N GLY A 118 15.53 -9.18 -15.15
CA GLY A 118 15.34 -9.41 -13.71
C GLY A 118 13.89 -9.26 -13.25
N TRP A 119 13.55 -9.75 -12.07
CA TRP A 119 12.23 -9.50 -11.51
C TRP A 119 11.99 -7.99 -11.29
N LEU A 120 10.75 -7.52 -11.42
CA LEU A 120 10.41 -6.18 -10.96
C LEU A 120 10.59 -6.14 -9.44
N ASP A 121 11.16 -5.04 -8.95
CA ASP A 121 11.53 -4.88 -7.55
C ASP A 121 10.75 -3.71 -6.95
N LEU A 122 9.83 -4.02 -6.04
CA LEU A 122 9.02 -3.07 -5.28
C LEU A 122 9.25 -3.24 -3.77
N ARG A 123 10.36 -3.85 -3.37
CA ARG A 123 10.68 -4.13 -1.97
C ARG A 123 10.67 -2.84 -1.13
N ASN A 124 10.23 -2.94 0.12
CA ASN A 124 10.24 -1.83 1.09
C ASN A 124 9.56 -0.54 0.59
N THR A 125 8.53 -0.67 -0.25
CA THR A 125 7.72 0.47 -0.71
C THR A 125 6.43 0.61 0.11
N ASN A 126 5.96 1.85 0.25
CA ASN A 126 4.74 2.23 0.93
C ASN A 126 3.61 2.37 -0.09
N LEU A 127 2.88 1.28 -0.28
CA LEU A 127 1.74 1.14 -1.19
C LEU A 127 0.43 0.96 -0.41
N ARG A 128 0.34 1.50 0.81
CA ARG A 128 -0.83 1.37 1.68
C ARG A 128 -2.06 1.91 0.96
N GLY A 129 -3.17 1.18 1.03
CA GLY A 129 -4.42 1.55 0.35
C GLY A 129 -4.33 1.65 -1.17
N ALA A 130 -3.28 1.10 -1.81
CA ALA A 130 -3.17 1.05 -3.27
C ALA A 130 -4.31 0.23 -3.88
N ASP A 131 -4.70 0.59 -5.10
CA ASP A 131 -5.57 -0.23 -5.93
C ASP A 131 -4.73 -1.08 -6.89
N LEU A 132 -4.70 -2.37 -6.64
CA LEU A 132 -4.00 -3.41 -7.40
C LEU A 132 -4.99 -4.52 -7.80
N THR A 133 -6.29 -4.20 -7.88
CA THR A 133 -7.33 -5.14 -8.28
C THR A 133 -6.98 -5.76 -9.64
N GLY A 134 -6.87 -7.08 -9.72
CA GLY A 134 -6.52 -7.80 -10.94
C GLY A 134 -5.11 -7.53 -11.49
N ALA A 135 -4.20 -6.95 -10.70
CA ALA A 135 -2.87 -6.59 -11.18
C ALA A 135 -1.99 -7.83 -11.42
N HIS A 136 -1.21 -7.80 -12.50
CA HIS A 136 -0.15 -8.77 -12.83
C HIS A 136 1.14 -8.48 -12.05
N LEU A 137 1.31 -9.20 -10.94
CA LEU A 137 2.42 -9.08 -9.99
C LEU A 137 3.19 -10.41 -9.80
N GLU A 138 3.06 -11.34 -10.75
CA GLU A 138 3.73 -12.64 -10.77
C GLU A 138 5.26 -12.48 -10.70
N GLU A 139 5.91 -13.24 -9.84
CA GLU A 139 7.37 -13.18 -9.59
C GLU A 139 7.93 -11.78 -9.25
N VAL A 140 7.08 -10.81 -8.84
CA VAL A 140 7.57 -9.50 -8.40
C VAL A 140 8.19 -9.63 -7.00
N ASN A 141 9.32 -8.95 -6.78
CA ASN A 141 9.89 -8.82 -5.45
C ASN A 141 9.15 -7.72 -4.67
N LEU A 142 8.28 -8.15 -3.77
CA LEU A 142 7.46 -7.33 -2.87
C LEU A 142 7.90 -7.49 -1.40
N ARG A 143 9.14 -7.95 -1.15
CA ARG A 143 9.65 -8.14 0.21
C ARG A 143 9.52 -6.87 1.04
N GLY A 144 8.94 -6.97 2.24
CA GLY A 144 8.75 -5.83 3.15
C GLY A 144 7.86 -4.72 2.60
N VAL A 145 7.06 -4.96 1.55
CA VAL A 145 6.15 -3.95 1.01
C VAL A 145 5.04 -3.63 2.03
N HIS A 146 4.64 -2.36 2.11
CA HIS A 146 3.48 -1.96 2.92
C HIS A 146 2.23 -1.83 2.05
N LEU A 147 1.34 -2.82 2.17
CA LEU A 147 0.07 -2.96 1.47
C LEU A 147 -1.13 -2.93 2.44
N LYS A 148 -0.97 -2.42 3.67
CA LYS A 148 -2.08 -2.27 4.63
C LYS A 148 -3.30 -1.65 3.97
N GLY A 149 -4.44 -2.34 4.01
CA GLY A 149 -5.71 -1.93 3.41
C GLY A 149 -5.72 -1.79 1.88
N ALA A 150 -4.72 -2.32 1.17
CA ALA A 150 -4.69 -2.32 -0.29
C ALA A 150 -5.76 -3.24 -0.88
N ARG A 151 -6.18 -2.93 -2.10
CA ARG A 151 -7.12 -3.72 -2.91
C ARG A 151 -6.33 -4.61 -3.84
N LEU A 152 -6.39 -5.91 -3.64
CA LEU A 152 -5.67 -6.95 -4.39
C LEU A 152 -6.64 -8.03 -4.88
N GLU A 153 -7.94 -7.73 -4.93
CA GLU A 153 -8.94 -8.70 -5.34
C GLU A 153 -8.64 -9.18 -6.77
N GLY A 154 -8.55 -10.51 -6.94
CA GLY A 154 -8.19 -11.14 -8.21
C GLY A 154 -6.76 -10.85 -8.72
N ALA A 155 -5.87 -10.26 -7.92
CA ALA A 155 -4.50 -10.00 -8.34
C ALA A 155 -3.72 -11.31 -8.61
N HIS A 156 -2.83 -11.27 -9.59
CA HIS A 156 -1.92 -12.35 -9.97
C HIS A 156 -0.59 -12.18 -9.23
N LEU A 157 -0.35 -12.98 -8.20
CA LEU A 157 0.82 -12.95 -7.32
C LEU A 157 1.58 -14.28 -7.34
N GLU A 158 1.37 -15.10 -8.37
CA GLU A 158 2.00 -16.40 -8.52
C GLU A 158 3.53 -16.27 -8.43
N GLY A 159 4.16 -16.99 -7.50
CA GLY A 159 5.60 -16.93 -7.25
C GLY A 159 6.15 -15.58 -6.76
N ALA A 160 5.28 -14.62 -6.41
CA ALA A 160 5.74 -13.33 -5.88
C ALA A 160 6.45 -13.50 -4.53
N ASN A 161 7.50 -12.70 -4.30
CA ASN A 161 8.16 -12.65 -2.99
C ASN A 161 7.49 -11.59 -2.12
N LEU A 162 6.65 -12.02 -1.17
CA LEU A 162 5.95 -11.22 -0.16
C LEU A 162 6.52 -11.47 1.25
N GLU A 163 7.77 -11.94 1.35
CA GLU A 163 8.47 -12.11 2.63
C GLU A 163 8.40 -10.80 3.45
N GLU A 164 8.04 -10.88 4.73
CA GLU A 164 7.89 -9.75 5.65
C GLU A 164 6.90 -8.65 5.15
N ALA A 165 6.02 -8.93 4.19
CA ALA A 165 5.09 -7.94 3.66
C ALA A 165 3.99 -7.57 4.67
N HIS A 166 3.62 -6.28 4.70
CA HIS A 166 2.54 -5.75 5.54
C HIS A 166 1.21 -5.70 4.76
N LEU A 167 0.38 -6.74 4.92
CA LEU A 167 -0.90 -6.94 4.24
C LEU A 167 -2.09 -6.79 5.19
N GLU A 168 -1.92 -6.15 6.35
CA GLU A 168 -2.98 -6.05 7.36
C GLU A 168 -4.20 -5.38 6.74
N TRP A 169 -5.38 -5.99 6.92
CA TRP A 169 -6.64 -5.50 6.35
C TRP A 169 -6.68 -5.38 4.81
N ALA A 170 -5.73 -5.98 4.08
CA ALA A 170 -5.75 -6.00 2.63
C ALA A 170 -6.90 -6.88 2.10
N PHE A 171 -7.41 -6.53 0.92
CA PHE A 171 -8.47 -7.29 0.25
C PHE A 171 -7.86 -8.20 -0.81
N LEU A 172 -7.65 -9.48 -0.48
CA LEU A 172 -7.04 -10.50 -1.36
C LEU A 172 -8.09 -11.48 -1.91
N GLY A 173 -9.36 -11.06 -1.99
CA GLY A 173 -10.45 -11.92 -2.43
C GLY A 173 -10.21 -12.44 -3.85
N GLY A 174 -10.16 -13.76 -4.03
CA GLY A 174 -9.88 -14.38 -5.34
C GLY A 174 -8.45 -14.18 -5.87
N ALA A 175 -7.51 -13.65 -5.07
CA ALA A 175 -6.13 -13.48 -5.51
C ALA A 175 -5.43 -14.83 -5.78
N HIS A 176 -4.52 -14.83 -6.75
CA HIS A 176 -3.70 -15.97 -7.13
C HIS A 176 -2.34 -15.89 -6.44
N LEU A 177 -2.15 -16.66 -5.37
CA LEU A 177 -0.94 -16.67 -4.52
C LEU A 177 -0.19 -18.01 -4.63
N GLU A 178 -0.44 -18.79 -5.68
CA GLU A 178 0.24 -20.07 -5.86
C GLU A 178 1.76 -19.88 -5.88
N GLU A 179 2.47 -20.72 -5.12
CA GLU A 179 3.94 -20.67 -4.96
C GLU A 179 4.49 -19.32 -4.41
N ALA A 180 3.63 -18.39 -3.96
CA ALA A 180 4.07 -17.13 -3.39
C ALA A 180 4.81 -17.34 -2.06
N ILE A 181 5.83 -16.51 -1.79
CA ILE A 181 6.60 -16.54 -0.55
C ILE A 181 5.99 -15.51 0.40
N LEU A 182 5.29 -15.95 1.45
CA LEU A 182 4.63 -15.12 2.47
C LEU A 182 5.28 -15.32 3.85
N GLU A 183 6.54 -15.74 3.89
CA GLU A 183 7.26 -15.98 5.14
C GLU A 183 7.33 -14.69 5.97
N GLY A 184 6.88 -14.76 7.23
CA GLY A 184 6.81 -13.60 8.12
C GLY A 184 5.83 -12.50 7.68
N ALA A 185 4.94 -12.75 6.71
CA ALA A 185 4.00 -11.72 6.25
C ALA A 185 2.90 -11.42 7.29
N HIS A 186 2.54 -10.15 7.42
CA HIS A 186 1.50 -9.64 8.31
C HIS A 186 0.15 -9.61 7.59
N LEU A 187 -0.72 -10.58 7.86
CA LEU A 187 -2.02 -10.79 7.21
C LEU A 187 -3.19 -10.54 8.17
N GLU A 188 -2.96 -9.90 9.31
CA GLU A 188 -3.96 -9.68 10.35
C GLU A 188 -5.16 -8.91 9.78
N GLY A 189 -6.34 -9.55 9.78
CA GLY A 189 -7.58 -8.97 9.25
C GLY A 189 -7.65 -8.88 7.71
N ALA A 190 -6.69 -9.43 6.97
CA ALA A 190 -6.76 -9.53 5.52
C ALA A 190 -7.89 -10.46 5.08
N SER A 191 -8.59 -10.11 4.00
CA SER A 191 -9.63 -10.95 3.40
C SER A 191 -9.04 -11.86 2.33
N LEU A 192 -8.85 -13.13 2.65
CA LEU A 192 -8.37 -14.18 1.72
C LEU A 192 -9.52 -14.98 1.09
N THR A 193 -10.73 -14.43 1.04
CA THR A 193 -11.92 -15.16 0.57
C THR A 193 -11.73 -15.63 -0.87
N GLY A 194 -11.65 -16.93 -1.10
CA GLY A 194 -11.44 -17.51 -2.43
C GLY A 194 -10.04 -17.32 -3.00
N ALA A 195 -9.07 -16.85 -2.22
CA ALA A 195 -7.67 -16.79 -2.64
C ALA A 195 -7.10 -18.20 -2.86
N ARG A 196 -6.21 -18.32 -3.84
CA ARG A 196 -5.56 -19.57 -4.25
C ARG A 196 -4.15 -19.60 -3.65
N LEU A 197 -3.88 -20.54 -2.75
CA LEU A 197 -2.65 -20.59 -1.93
C LEU A 197 -1.87 -21.89 -2.14
N GLU A 198 -2.16 -22.62 -3.22
CA GLU A 198 -1.49 -23.89 -3.52
C GLU A 198 0.03 -23.70 -3.62
N GLY A 199 0.78 -24.35 -2.74
CA GLY A 199 2.24 -24.24 -2.70
C GLY A 199 2.79 -22.93 -2.12
N ALA A 200 1.94 -22.05 -1.58
CA ALA A 200 2.40 -20.82 -0.92
C ALA A 200 3.17 -21.13 0.37
N TYR A 201 4.24 -20.38 0.62
CA TYR A 201 5.09 -20.52 1.81
C TYR A 201 4.63 -19.55 2.90
N LEU A 202 3.92 -20.03 3.92
CA LEU A 202 3.31 -19.24 4.99
C LEU A 202 4.01 -19.39 6.35
N THR A 203 5.27 -19.83 6.36
CA THR A 203 6.05 -19.98 7.60
C THR A 203 6.08 -18.66 8.36
N GLU A 204 5.78 -18.67 9.66
CA GLU A 204 5.76 -17.46 10.51
C GLU A 204 4.81 -16.33 10.04
N ALA A 205 3.86 -16.61 9.13
CA ALA A 205 2.87 -15.61 8.73
C ALA A 205 1.88 -15.31 9.86
N HIS A 206 1.56 -14.03 10.06
CA HIS A 206 0.65 -13.59 11.12
C HIS A 206 -0.78 -13.45 10.59
N LEU A 207 -1.66 -14.39 10.93
CA LEU A 207 -3.05 -14.43 10.43
C LEU A 207 -4.09 -13.89 11.42
N GLU A 208 -3.77 -13.86 12.71
CA GLU A 208 -4.72 -13.53 13.76
C GLU A 208 -4.72 -12.05 14.09
N VAL A 209 -5.90 -11.43 14.09
CA VAL A 209 -6.05 -10.06 14.59
C VAL A 209 -5.67 -10.02 16.07
N PRO A 210 -4.78 -9.11 16.51
CA PRO A 210 -4.44 -9.02 17.92
C PRO A 210 -5.71 -8.84 18.76
N THR A 211 -5.90 -9.69 19.76
CA THR A 211 -7.06 -9.63 20.67
C THR A 211 -7.06 -8.39 21.59
N SER A 212 -6.06 -7.52 21.50
CA SER A 212 -5.99 -6.28 22.26
C SER A 212 -6.82 -5.16 21.63
N ARG A 213 -7.24 -4.22 22.48
CA ARG A 213 -8.19 -3.10 22.26
C ARG A 213 -7.78 -2.05 21.19
N GLU A 214 -7.19 -2.46 20.08
CA GLU A 214 -6.99 -1.55 18.96
C GLU A 214 -8.30 -1.37 18.17
N PRO A 215 -8.58 -0.17 17.66
CA PRO A 215 -9.75 0.07 16.84
C PRO A 215 -9.65 -0.79 15.57
N THR A 216 -10.55 -1.76 15.45
CA THR A 216 -10.69 -2.58 14.24
C THR A 216 -10.99 -1.67 13.04
N TRP A 217 -10.19 -1.79 11.99
CA TRP A 217 -10.46 -1.11 10.73
C TRP A 217 -11.77 -1.66 10.17
N ARG A 218 -12.80 -0.81 10.10
CA ARG A 218 -14.01 -1.11 9.34
C ARG A 218 -13.74 -0.60 7.93
N GLY A 219 -13.67 -1.50 6.96
CA GLY A 219 -13.36 -1.20 5.56
C GLY A 219 -14.24 -0.10 4.94
N PRO A 220 -13.99 0.28 3.67
CA PRO A 220 -14.84 1.23 2.98
C PRO A 220 -16.30 0.75 2.97
N THR A 221 -17.22 1.68 3.25
CA THR A 221 -18.68 1.48 3.18
C THR A 221 -19.17 1.58 1.74
#